data_AF-A0A6M0AMU5-F1
#
_entry.id   AF-A0A6M0AMU5-F1
#
_cell.length_a   1.000
_cell.length_b   1.000
_cell.length_c   1.000
_cell.angle_alpha   90.00
_cell.angle_beta   90.00
_cell.angle_gamma   90.00
#
_symmetry.space_group_name_H-M   'P 1'
#
loop_
_entity.id
_entity.type
_entity.pdbx_description
1 polymer ?
#
loop_
_entity_poly.entity_id
_entity_poly.type
_entity_poly.pdbx_seq_one_letter_code
_entity_poly.pdbx_strand_id
1 'polypeptide(L)'
;FSEAEQRLAREPPPSPLSGIGQRESYLLYHEELESLVKHIPTIKRARFWMTFSESYLTHLQVLQNVGLTSIEPIEYEGHQIVPLQFLKAVLPAPSSLGENYEGQTSIGCHIRGIKDGKPKTYYIYNNCDHAKAYQEVGAQAVAYTTGVPAMLGAMLVLTGEWQGEGVFNVEQLNPDPFLAKLGTYGLPWHESINNSEEFGD
;
A
#
# COMPACT_ATOMS: atom_id res chain seq x y z
N PHE A 1 0.31 25.71 -0.52
CA PHE A 1 0.41 24.83 0.67
C PHE A 1 1.55 25.36 1.51
N SER A 2 1.28 25.74 2.75
CA SER A 2 2.30 26.35 3.61
C SER A 2 3.36 25.32 4.01
N GLU A 3 4.60 25.73 4.26
CA GLU A 3 5.69 24.85 4.73
C GLU A 3 5.35 24.10 6.04
N ALA A 4 4.31 24.53 6.77
CA ALA A 4 3.83 23.90 7.99
C ALA A 4 2.95 22.65 7.75
N GLU A 5 2.38 22.45 6.55
CA GLU A 5 1.42 21.37 6.26
C GLU A 5 2.05 20.14 5.57
N GLN A 6 3.33 20.20 5.17
CA GLN A 6 4.00 19.14 4.41
C GLN A 6 5.05 18.36 5.21
N ARG A 7 4.98 18.37 6.55
CA ARG A 7 5.79 17.42 7.33
C ARG A 7 5.00 16.14 7.49
N LEU A 8 5.40 15.11 6.74
CA LEU A 8 5.03 13.73 7.05
C LEU A 8 5.37 13.48 8.53
N ALA A 9 4.36 13.38 9.37
CA ALA A 9 4.56 13.07 10.77
C ALA A 9 5.12 11.65 10.85
N ARG A 10 6.38 11.54 11.28
CA ARG A 10 6.96 10.26 11.65
C ARG A 10 6.22 9.77 12.88
N GLU A 11 5.27 8.87 12.67
CA GLU A 11 4.50 8.23 13.71
C GLU A 11 4.79 6.72 13.60
N PRO A 12 5.37 6.10 14.65
CA PRO A 12 5.64 4.67 14.59
C PRO A 12 4.33 3.90 14.44
N PRO A 13 4.31 2.83 13.62
CA PRO A 13 3.14 1.97 13.54
C PRO A 13 2.95 1.23 14.87
N PRO A 14 1.78 0.62 15.10
CA PRO A 14 1.48 -0.13 16.32
C PRO A 14 2.52 -1.21 16.66
N SER A 15 3.15 -1.82 15.63
CA SER A 15 4.21 -2.82 15.79
C SER A 15 5.11 -2.96 14.57
N PRO A 16 6.24 -3.68 14.69
CA PRO A 16 7.06 -4.07 13.54
C PRO A 16 6.27 -4.92 12.53
N LEU A 17 6.70 -4.89 11.27
CA LEU A 17 6.11 -5.69 10.20
C LEU A 17 6.52 -7.17 10.38
N SER A 18 5.54 -8.07 10.49
CA SER A 18 5.79 -9.50 10.70
C SER A 18 6.66 -10.09 9.59
N GLY A 19 7.78 -10.72 9.97
CA GLY A 19 8.74 -11.32 9.02
C GLY A 19 9.68 -10.35 8.31
N ILE A 20 9.47 -9.02 8.42
CA ILE A 20 10.33 -7.99 7.81
C ILE A 20 11.14 -7.21 8.86
N GLY A 21 10.56 -7.02 10.05
CA GLY A 21 11.15 -6.28 11.15
C GLY A 21 10.82 -4.78 11.13
N GLN A 22 11.59 -4.00 11.89
CA GLN A 22 11.33 -2.57 12.07
C GLN A 22 11.70 -1.78 10.81
N ARG A 23 10.78 -0.90 10.41
CA ARG A 23 10.95 0.03 9.28
C ARG A 23 10.41 1.40 9.68
N GLU A 24 11.07 2.45 9.20
CA GLU A 24 10.55 3.80 9.39
C GLU A 24 9.24 3.93 8.62
N SER A 25 8.20 4.40 9.31
CA SER A 25 6.86 4.54 8.75
C SER A 25 6.34 5.94 9.00
N TYR A 26 5.52 6.41 8.06
CA TYR A 26 4.98 7.76 8.04
C TYR A 26 3.48 7.67 7.88
N LEU A 27 2.75 8.49 8.63
CA LEU A 27 1.31 8.60 8.52
C LEU A 27 0.95 9.34 7.22
N LEU A 28 0.11 8.74 6.39
CA LEU A 28 -0.36 9.35 5.14
C LEU A 28 -1.88 9.24 5.01
N TYR A 29 -2.45 10.07 4.13
CA TYR A 29 -3.79 9.83 3.61
C TYR A 29 -3.75 8.66 2.63
N HIS A 30 -4.81 7.86 2.62
CA HIS A 30 -5.04 6.80 1.65
C HIS A 30 -6.55 6.64 1.41
N GLU A 31 -6.93 6.23 0.20
CA GLU A 31 -8.29 6.35 -0.34
C GLU A 31 -9.36 5.53 0.42
N GLU A 32 -9.02 4.35 0.90
CA GLU A 32 -9.91 3.44 1.62
C GLU A 32 -10.35 3.99 2.97
N LEU A 33 -9.60 4.95 3.54
CA LEU A 33 -10.00 5.60 4.78
C LEU A 33 -11.36 6.30 4.64
N GLU A 34 -11.70 6.80 3.46
CA GLU A 34 -12.99 7.45 3.20
C GLU A 34 -14.14 6.44 3.13
N SER A 35 -13.94 5.32 2.45
CA SER A 35 -14.98 4.30 2.30
C SER A 35 -15.18 3.48 3.59
N LEU A 36 -14.08 3.13 4.28
CA LEU A 36 -14.13 2.35 5.52
C LEU A 36 -14.92 3.07 6.61
N VAL A 37 -14.71 4.37 6.82
CA VAL A 37 -15.47 5.12 7.86
C VAL A 37 -16.94 5.29 7.48
N LYS A 38 -17.27 5.28 6.19
CA LYS A 38 -18.63 5.33 5.68
C LYS A 38 -19.36 4.00 5.85
N HIS A 39 -18.70 2.88 5.57
CA HIS A 39 -19.31 1.55 5.55
C HIS A 39 -19.14 0.76 6.85
N ILE A 40 -18.22 1.18 7.71
CA ILE A 40 -18.01 0.61 9.05
C ILE A 40 -18.14 1.75 10.08
N PRO A 41 -19.38 2.23 10.35
CA PRO A 41 -19.62 3.43 11.16
C PRO A 41 -19.22 3.27 12.65
N THR A 42 -18.90 2.04 13.07
CA THR A 42 -18.38 1.76 14.41
C THR A 42 -16.90 2.11 14.58
N ILE A 43 -16.18 2.41 13.48
CA ILE A 43 -14.78 2.85 13.54
C ILE A 43 -14.70 4.19 14.27
N LYS A 44 -13.88 4.24 15.32
CA LYS A 44 -13.59 5.48 16.06
C LYS A 44 -12.35 6.21 15.53
N ARG A 45 -11.43 5.48 14.89
CA ARG A 45 -10.17 5.98 14.34
C ARG A 45 -9.64 5.01 13.30
N ALA A 46 -9.31 5.51 12.12
CA ALA A 46 -8.59 4.80 11.07
C ALA A 46 -7.35 5.62 10.68
N ARG A 47 -6.24 4.93 10.38
CA ARG A 47 -4.93 5.52 10.06
C ARG A 47 -4.22 4.62 9.06
N PHE A 48 -3.47 5.22 8.15
CA PHE A 48 -2.66 4.52 7.17
C PHE A 48 -1.19 4.92 7.34
N TRP A 49 -0.30 3.92 7.32
CA TRP A 49 1.14 4.12 7.39
C TRP A 49 1.81 3.50 6.19
N MET A 50 2.81 4.18 5.65
CA MET A 50 3.68 3.66 4.60
C MET A 50 5.13 3.77 5.02
N THR A 51 5.95 2.80 4.59
CA THR A 51 7.38 2.81 4.87
C THR A 51 8.14 3.61 3.82
N PHE A 52 9.07 4.45 4.29
CA PHE A 52 10.03 5.14 3.44
C PHE A 52 11.41 5.04 4.07
N SER A 53 12.43 4.70 3.28
CA SER A 53 13.80 4.74 3.77
C SER A 53 14.33 6.18 3.75
N GLU A 54 15.25 6.49 4.67
CA GLU A 54 15.93 7.78 4.68
C GLU A 54 16.64 8.07 3.35
N SER A 55 17.24 7.06 2.73
CA SER A 55 17.86 7.19 1.41
C SER A 55 16.83 7.62 0.36
N TYR A 56 15.66 6.97 0.32
CA TYR A 56 14.60 7.33 -0.62
C TYR A 56 14.13 8.78 -0.43
N LEU A 57 13.87 9.18 0.81
CA LEU A 57 13.46 10.56 1.13
C LEU A 57 14.53 11.58 0.76
N THR A 58 15.80 11.27 1.02
CA THR A 58 16.95 12.10 0.64
C THR A 58 16.99 12.30 -0.88
N HIS A 59 16.83 11.24 -1.68
CA HIS A 59 16.82 11.37 -3.14
C HIS A 59 15.67 12.24 -3.65
N LEU A 60 14.45 12.07 -3.11
CA LEU A 60 13.31 12.92 -3.46
C LEU A 60 13.56 14.39 -3.10
N GLN A 61 14.10 14.65 -1.91
CA GLN A 61 14.41 16.01 -1.46
C GLN A 61 15.47 16.66 -2.35
N VAL A 62 16.51 15.92 -2.75
CA VAL A 62 17.53 16.42 -3.68
C VAL A 62 16.91 16.76 -5.03
N LEU A 63 16.13 15.85 -5.63
CA LEU A 63 15.46 16.07 -6.91
C LEU A 63 14.52 17.28 -6.87
N GLN A 64 13.80 17.47 -5.75
CA GLN A 64 12.94 18.63 -5.54
C GLN A 64 13.75 19.92 -5.40
N ASN A 65 14.81 19.92 -4.59
CA ASN A 65 15.64 21.09 -4.32
C ASN A 65 16.33 21.63 -5.58
N VAL A 66 16.72 20.74 -6.50
CA VAL A 66 17.31 21.14 -7.79
C VAL A 66 16.28 21.44 -8.88
N GLY A 67 14.98 21.39 -8.55
CA GLY A 67 13.88 21.74 -9.45
C GLY A 67 13.49 20.66 -10.47
N LEU A 68 14.04 19.44 -10.39
CA LEU A 68 13.75 18.36 -11.34
C LEU A 68 12.35 17.77 -11.21
N THR A 69 11.65 18.06 -10.11
CA THR A 69 10.25 17.68 -9.92
C THR A 69 9.25 18.74 -10.40
N SER A 70 9.73 19.87 -10.95
CA SER A 70 8.87 20.95 -11.45
C SER A 70 8.06 20.53 -12.66
N ILE A 71 6.80 20.99 -12.69
CA ILE A 71 5.90 20.90 -13.85
C ILE A 71 5.94 22.15 -14.73
N GLU A 72 6.56 23.24 -14.24
CA GLU A 72 6.70 24.49 -14.99
C GLU A 72 7.80 24.34 -16.05
N PRO A 73 7.54 24.72 -17.31
CA PRO A 73 8.55 24.71 -18.36
C PRO A 73 9.71 25.67 -18.07
N ILE A 74 10.92 25.27 -18.50
CA ILE A 74 12.11 26.12 -18.54
C ILE A 74 12.64 26.20 -19.98
N GLU A 75 13.27 27.32 -20.33
CA GLU A 75 13.99 27.47 -21.59
C GLU A 75 15.44 26.98 -21.43
N TYR A 76 15.84 26.02 -22.26
CA TYR A 76 17.20 25.50 -22.33
C TYR A 76 17.60 25.37 -23.80
N GLU A 77 18.61 26.15 -24.23
CA GLU A 77 19.12 26.15 -25.61
C GLU A 77 18.02 26.36 -26.68
N GLY A 78 17.03 27.20 -26.40
CA GLY A 78 15.90 27.48 -27.31
C GLY A 78 14.78 26.43 -27.28
N HIS A 79 14.87 25.43 -26.41
CA HIS A 79 13.83 24.42 -26.19
C HIS A 79 13.09 24.66 -24.87
N GLN A 80 11.77 24.47 -24.89
CA GLN A 80 10.96 24.45 -23.68
C GLN A 80 10.94 23.02 -23.12
N ILE A 81 11.45 22.84 -21.91
CA ILE A 81 11.56 21.54 -21.25
C ILE A 81 10.79 21.60 -19.93
N VAL A 82 9.94 20.59 -19.68
CA VAL A 82 9.35 20.38 -18.35
C VAL A 82 10.27 19.45 -17.56
N PRO A 83 10.91 19.91 -16.46
CA PRO A 83 11.89 19.11 -15.73
C PRO A 83 11.40 17.73 -15.31
N LEU A 84 10.15 17.64 -14.80
CA LEU A 84 9.57 16.36 -14.39
C LEU A 84 9.44 15.35 -15.56
N GLN A 85 9.13 15.84 -16.77
CA GLN A 85 9.03 14.98 -17.95
C GLN A 85 10.42 14.48 -18.37
N PHE A 86 11.43 15.35 -18.30
CA PHE A 86 12.82 14.96 -18.56
C PHE A 86 13.33 13.96 -17.51
N LEU A 87 13.06 14.20 -16.23
CA LEU A 87 13.39 13.28 -15.15
C LEU A 87 12.79 11.89 -15.40
N LYS A 88 11.51 11.82 -15.78
CA LYS A 88 10.85 10.57 -16.16
C LYS A 88 11.58 9.83 -17.31
N ALA A 89 12.13 10.56 -18.27
CA ALA A 89 12.82 9.98 -19.42
C ALA A 89 14.20 9.38 -19.07
N VAL A 90 14.86 9.89 -18.03
CA VAL A 90 16.19 9.39 -17.59
C VAL A 90 16.11 8.33 -16.49
N LEU A 91 14.97 8.22 -15.80
CA LEU A 91 14.76 7.16 -14.83
C LEU A 91 14.62 5.79 -15.53
N PRO A 92 15.07 4.69 -14.90
CA PRO A 92 14.87 3.35 -15.43
C PRO A 92 13.39 3.08 -15.69
N ALA A 93 13.10 2.31 -16.74
CA ALA A 93 11.72 1.93 -17.04
C ALA A 93 11.13 1.13 -15.86
N PRO A 94 9.90 1.42 -15.40
CA PRO A 94 9.29 0.69 -14.30
C PRO A 94 9.25 -0.83 -14.51
N SER A 95 9.11 -1.27 -15.77
CA SER A 95 9.11 -2.69 -16.15
C SER A 95 10.48 -3.36 -15.99
N SER A 96 11.58 -2.62 -16.09
CA SER A 96 12.94 -3.18 -15.91
C SER A 96 13.38 -3.20 -14.44
N LEU A 97 12.62 -2.59 -13.52
CA LEU A 97 12.98 -2.54 -12.09
C LEU A 97 12.80 -3.88 -11.38
N GLY A 98 12.08 -4.85 -11.96
CA GLY A 98 11.87 -6.16 -11.34
C GLY A 98 13.06 -7.11 -11.44
N GLU A 99 13.91 -6.95 -12.47
CA GLU A 99 15.07 -7.81 -12.70
C GLU A 99 16.15 -7.51 -11.64
N ASN A 100 16.38 -8.46 -10.75
CA ASN A 100 17.26 -8.35 -9.57
C ASN A 100 16.69 -7.56 -8.37
N TYR A 101 15.38 -7.32 -8.31
CA TYR A 101 14.79 -6.70 -7.13
C TYR A 101 14.57 -7.72 -6.02
N GLU A 102 15.20 -7.50 -4.88
CA GLU A 102 15.16 -8.38 -3.72
C GLU A 102 14.31 -7.80 -2.59
N GLY A 103 13.98 -8.64 -1.61
CA GLY A 103 13.18 -8.26 -0.45
C GLY A 103 11.71 -8.57 -0.61
N GLN A 104 10.90 -8.04 0.31
CA GLN A 104 9.50 -8.36 0.42
C GLN A 104 8.67 -7.11 0.70
N THR A 105 7.44 -7.09 0.18
CA THR A 105 6.39 -6.20 0.69
C THR A 105 5.71 -6.87 1.88
N SER A 106 5.26 -6.08 2.86
CA SER A 106 4.34 -6.52 3.91
C SER A 106 3.21 -5.50 4.04
N ILE A 107 1.98 -5.96 3.84
CA ILE A 107 0.79 -5.10 3.82
C ILE A 107 -0.26 -5.78 4.69
N GLY A 108 -0.88 -5.04 5.61
CA GLY A 108 -1.87 -5.59 6.50
C GLY A 108 -2.62 -4.53 7.31
N CYS A 109 -3.60 -5.00 8.08
CA CYS A 109 -4.48 -4.16 8.88
C CYS A 109 -4.40 -4.56 10.35
N HIS A 110 -3.99 -3.62 11.20
CA HIS A 110 -4.10 -3.75 12.66
C HIS A 110 -5.47 -3.25 13.10
N ILE A 111 -6.31 -4.16 13.60
CA ILE A 111 -7.70 -3.93 13.99
C ILE A 111 -7.86 -4.12 15.50
N ARG A 112 -8.51 -3.16 16.16
CA ARG A 112 -8.90 -3.24 17.57
C ARG A 112 -10.40 -3.02 17.70
N GLY A 113 -11.09 -3.90 18.41
CA GLY A 113 -12.55 -3.83 18.58
C GLY A 113 -13.03 -4.54 19.83
N ILE A 114 -14.34 -4.79 19.90
CA ILE A 114 -14.99 -5.54 20.98
C ILE A 114 -15.63 -6.77 20.34
N LYS A 115 -15.39 -7.96 20.90
CA LYS A 115 -16.05 -9.21 20.53
C LYS A 115 -16.51 -9.91 21.81
N ASP A 116 -17.75 -10.37 21.84
CA ASP A 116 -18.34 -11.07 23.00
C ASP A 116 -18.19 -10.28 24.32
N GLY A 117 -18.33 -8.95 24.24
CA GLY A 117 -18.21 -8.01 25.36
C GLY A 117 -16.79 -7.74 25.84
N LYS A 118 -15.75 -8.30 25.19
CA LYS A 118 -14.34 -8.13 25.58
C LYS A 118 -13.53 -7.41 24.50
N PRO A 119 -12.55 -6.56 24.88
CA PRO A 119 -11.59 -6.01 23.94
C PRO A 119 -10.85 -7.14 23.19
N LYS A 120 -10.67 -6.94 21.89
CA LYS A 120 -9.99 -7.89 21.00
C LYS A 120 -9.09 -7.13 20.03
N THR A 121 -7.88 -7.67 19.84
CA THR A 121 -6.95 -7.24 18.79
C THR A 121 -6.88 -8.29 17.70
N TYR A 122 -6.70 -7.84 16.47
CA TYR A 122 -6.64 -8.68 15.29
C TYR A 122 -5.71 -8.04 14.28
N TYR A 123 -4.80 -8.83 13.71
CA TYR A 123 -3.92 -8.40 12.65
C TYR A 123 -4.01 -9.41 11.51
N ILE A 124 -4.25 -8.90 10.30
CA ILE A 124 -4.25 -9.67 9.07
C ILE A 124 -3.28 -9.04 8.09
N TYR A 125 -2.43 -9.84 7.45
CA TYR A 125 -1.41 -9.34 6.54
C TYR A 125 -1.01 -10.35 5.48
N ASN A 126 -0.37 -9.86 4.43
CA ASN A 126 0.31 -10.63 3.41
C ASN A 126 1.76 -10.15 3.28
N ASN A 127 2.68 -11.10 3.15
CA ASN A 127 4.05 -10.83 2.70
C ASN A 127 4.21 -11.37 1.27
N CYS A 128 4.77 -10.55 0.37
CA CYS A 128 4.99 -10.92 -1.03
C CYS A 128 6.45 -10.68 -1.39
N ASP A 129 7.08 -11.69 -1.99
CA ASP A 129 8.50 -11.69 -2.34
C ASP A 129 8.70 -11.20 -3.78
N HIS A 130 9.58 -10.23 -3.96
CA HIS A 130 9.79 -9.61 -5.26
C HIS A 130 10.38 -10.58 -6.30
N ALA A 131 11.30 -11.45 -5.90
CA ALA A 131 11.91 -12.42 -6.81
C ALA A 131 10.90 -13.48 -7.25
N LYS A 132 10.04 -13.94 -6.33
CA LYS A 132 8.96 -14.90 -6.67
C LYS A 132 7.91 -14.30 -7.60
N ALA A 133 7.47 -13.08 -7.32
CA ALA A 133 6.52 -12.36 -8.18
C ALA A 133 7.10 -12.17 -9.60
N TYR A 134 8.38 -11.77 -9.69
CA TYR A 134 9.05 -11.58 -10.97
C TYR A 134 9.21 -12.91 -11.73
N GLN A 135 9.55 -13.99 -11.05
CA GLN A 135 9.68 -15.31 -11.66
C GLN A 135 8.34 -15.82 -12.23
N GLU A 136 7.22 -15.53 -11.58
CA GLU A 136 5.91 -16.01 -12.02
C GLU A 136 5.33 -15.19 -13.18
N VAL A 137 5.34 -13.86 -13.08
CA VAL A 137 4.62 -12.99 -14.02
C VAL A 137 5.46 -11.85 -14.62
N GLY A 138 6.78 -11.82 -14.35
CA GLY A 138 7.68 -10.78 -14.85
C GLY A 138 7.46 -9.41 -14.22
N ALA A 139 6.80 -9.33 -13.06
CA ALA A 139 6.50 -8.09 -12.36
C ALA A 139 6.91 -8.14 -10.89
N GLN A 140 7.28 -6.99 -10.34
CA GLN A 140 7.66 -6.84 -8.94
C GLN A 140 6.43 -6.95 -8.00
N ALA A 141 6.68 -7.25 -6.71
CA ALA A 141 5.64 -7.55 -5.72
C ALA A 141 4.55 -6.47 -5.53
N VAL A 142 4.83 -5.17 -5.66
CA VAL A 142 3.83 -4.09 -5.59
C VAL A 142 2.81 -4.18 -6.72
N ALA A 143 3.25 -4.50 -7.95
CA ALA A 143 2.33 -4.71 -9.06
C ALA A 143 1.57 -6.02 -8.89
N TYR A 144 2.23 -7.05 -8.38
CA TYR A 144 1.64 -8.35 -8.10
C TYR A 144 0.52 -8.27 -7.04
N THR A 145 0.78 -7.58 -5.92
CA THR A 145 -0.18 -7.39 -4.82
C THR A 145 -1.38 -6.53 -5.20
N THR A 146 -1.30 -5.79 -6.31
CA THR A 146 -2.45 -5.05 -6.88
C THR A 146 -3.16 -5.87 -7.97
N GLY A 147 -2.40 -6.54 -8.83
CA GLY A 147 -2.91 -7.28 -9.99
C GLY A 147 -3.70 -8.53 -9.60
N VAL A 148 -3.24 -9.28 -8.60
CA VAL A 148 -3.97 -10.48 -8.12
C VAL A 148 -5.34 -10.11 -7.53
N PRO A 149 -5.47 -9.11 -6.62
CA PRO A 149 -6.77 -8.61 -6.18
C PRO A 149 -7.67 -8.11 -7.29
N ALA A 150 -7.14 -7.41 -8.29
CA ALA A 150 -7.93 -6.94 -9.43
C ALA A 150 -8.52 -8.12 -10.23
N MET A 151 -7.72 -9.14 -10.51
CA MET A 151 -8.17 -10.37 -11.16
C MET A 151 -9.22 -11.11 -10.32
N LEU A 152 -9.00 -11.24 -9.00
CA LEU A 152 -9.94 -11.89 -8.10
C LEU A 152 -11.28 -11.15 -7.99
N GLY A 153 -11.25 -9.83 -7.88
CA GLY A 153 -12.48 -9.02 -7.90
C GLY A 153 -13.27 -9.23 -9.18
N ALA A 154 -12.60 -9.20 -10.34
CA ALA A 154 -13.23 -9.49 -11.63
C ALA A 154 -13.80 -10.92 -11.69
N MET A 155 -13.05 -11.91 -11.18
CA MET A 155 -13.51 -13.29 -11.11
C MET A 155 -14.79 -13.42 -10.29
N LEU A 156 -14.85 -12.83 -9.09
CA LEU A 156 -16.02 -12.93 -8.21
C LEU A 156 -17.25 -12.24 -8.80
N VAL A 157 -17.06 -11.15 -9.54
CA VAL A 157 -18.15 -10.52 -10.30
C VAL A 157 -18.66 -11.44 -11.41
N LEU A 158 -17.75 -12.03 -12.20
CA LEU A 158 -18.10 -12.89 -13.33
C LEU A 158 -18.71 -14.23 -12.91
N THR A 159 -18.31 -14.79 -11.76
CA THR A 159 -18.88 -16.03 -11.21
C THR A 159 -20.17 -15.80 -10.43
N GLY A 160 -20.52 -14.53 -10.18
CA GLY A 160 -21.73 -14.16 -9.44
C GLY A 160 -21.62 -14.26 -7.92
N GLU A 161 -20.40 -14.39 -7.38
CA GLU A 161 -20.15 -14.35 -5.93
C GLU A 161 -20.27 -12.91 -5.39
N TRP A 162 -19.83 -11.94 -6.20
CA TRP A 162 -20.02 -10.51 -5.95
C TRP A 162 -21.01 -9.96 -6.96
N GLN A 163 -22.23 -9.68 -6.50
CA GLN A 163 -23.32 -9.15 -7.32
C GLN A 163 -24.00 -7.96 -6.64
N GLY A 164 -24.60 -7.09 -7.45
CA GLY A 164 -25.38 -5.95 -7.00
C GLY A 164 -25.57 -4.92 -8.12
N GLU A 165 -26.61 -4.08 -7.99
CA GLU A 165 -26.82 -2.93 -8.87
C GLU A 165 -26.26 -1.67 -8.19
N GLY A 166 -25.30 -1.00 -8.84
CA GLY A 166 -24.71 0.25 -8.34
C GLY A 166 -23.18 0.23 -8.31
N VAL A 167 -22.61 1.10 -7.47
CA VAL A 167 -21.17 1.23 -7.25
C VAL A 167 -20.86 0.80 -5.83
N PHE A 168 -19.88 -0.09 -5.69
CA PHE A 168 -19.55 -0.70 -4.41
C PHE A 168 -18.06 -0.54 -4.08
N ASN A 169 -17.77 -0.35 -2.79
CA ASN A 169 -16.46 -0.59 -2.23
C ASN A 169 -16.37 -2.03 -1.70
N VAL A 170 -15.15 -2.60 -1.65
CA VAL A 170 -14.95 -4.04 -1.38
C VAL A 170 -15.46 -4.49 -0.01
N GLU A 171 -15.44 -3.62 1.00
CA GLU A 171 -15.92 -3.89 2.36
C GLU A 171 -17.45 -4.03 2.45
N GLN A 172 -18.18 -3.70 1.39
CA GLN A 172 -19.63 -3.92 1.30
C GLN A 172 -20.00 -5.32 0.80
N LEU A 173 -19.02 -6.07 0.27
CA LEU A 173 -19.21 -7.38 -0.33
C LEU A 173 -18.74 -8.48 0.63
N ASN A 174 -19.22 -9.71 0.45
CA ASN A 174 -18.78 -10.84 1.28
C ASN A 174 -17.27 -11.10 1.06
N PRO A 175 -16.41 -10.99 2.09
CA PRO A 175 -14.98 -11.17 1.93
C PRO A 175 -14.56 -12.64 1.82
N ASP A 176 -15.40 -13.59 2.25
CA ASP A 176 -15.00 -15.01 2.37
C ASP A 176 -14.55 -15.63 1.04
N PRO A 177 -15.26 -15.46 -0.10
CA PRO A 177 -14.83 -16.03 -1.38
C PRO A 177 -13.52 -15.44 -1.89
N PHE A 178 -13.24 -14.17 -1.54
CA PHE A 178 -12.03 -13.47 -1.92
C PHE A 178 -10.83 -14.02 -1.13
N LEU A 179 -10.94 -14.05 0.21
CA LEU A 179 -9.88 -14.53 1.10
C LEU A 179 -9.59 -16.02 0.91
N ALA A 180 -10.61 -16.83 0.61
CA ALA A 180 -10.43 -18.26 0.33
C ALA A 180 -9.58 -18.54 -0.92
N LYS A 181 -9.58 -17.63 -1.90
CA LYS A 181 -8.82 -17.76 -3.15
C LYS A 181 -7.49 -17.02 -3.13
N LEU A 182 -7.36 -15.96 -2.32
CA LEU A 182 -6.20 -15.06 -2.32
C LEU A 182 -4.86 -15.81 -2.22
N GLY A 183 -4.75 -16.76 -1.30
CA GLY A 183 -3.56 -17.59 -1.14
C GLY A 183 -3.27 -18.51 -2.32
N THR A 184 -4.31 -19.08 -2.93
CA THR A 184 -4.19 -19.95 -4.10
C THR A 184 -3.66 -19.21 -5.33
N TYR A 185 -3.93 -17.91 -5.44
CA TYR A 185 -3.43 -17.04 -6.51
C TYR A 185 -2.19 -16.24 -6.09
N GLY A 186 -1.42 -16.78 -5.14
CA GLY A 186 -0.05 -16.32 -4.84
C GLY A 186 0.07 -15.23 -3.78
N LEU A 187 -1.03 -14.85 -3.11
CA LEU A 187 -1.01 -13.92 -1.99
C LEU A 187 -1.50 -14.61 -0.70
N PRO A 188 -0.73 -15.56 -0.12
CA PRO A 188 -1.10 -16.17 1.15
C PRO A 188 -1.19 -15.10 2.23
N TRP A 189 -2.26 -15.11 3.00
CA TRP A 189 -2.46 -14.19 4.10
C TRP A 189 -2.34 -14.92 5.43
N HIS A 190 -1.99 -14.15 6.46
CA HIS A 190 -1.78 -14.63 7.81
C HIS A 190 -2.62 -13.79 8.77
N GLU A 191 -3.06 -14.40 9.87
CA GLU A 191 -3.77 -13.71 10.94
C GLU A 191 -3.12 -13.95 12.30
N SER A 192 -3.21 -12.95 13.17
CA SER A 192 -2.78 -12.96 14.56
C SER A 192 -3.92 -12.39 15.40
N ILE A 193 -4.30 -13.09 16.47
CA ILE A 193 -5.47 -12.77 17.29
C ILE A 193 -5.03 -12.60 18.74
N ASN A 194 -5.47 -11.50 19.37
CA ASN A 194 -5.15 -11.16 20.76
C ASN A 194 -3.65 -11.04 21.06
N ASN A 195 -2.85 -10.72 20.05
CA ASN A 195 -1.46 -10.39 20.27
C ASN A 195 -1.35 -8.96 20.79
N SER A 196 -1.02 -8.79 22.06
CA SER A 196 -0.85 -7.49 22.71
C SER A 196 0.43 -6.78 22.27
N GLU A 197 1.45 -7.53 21.84
CA GLU A 197 2.73 -6.97 21.36
C GLU A 197 2.55 -6.13 20.09
N GLU A 198 1.47 -6.37 19.34
CA GLU A 198 1.19 -5.69 18.08
C GLU A 198 0.58 -4.29 18.21
N PHE A 199 0.25 -3.88 19.43
CA PHE A 199 -0.52 -2.66 19.67
C PHE A 199 0.13 -1.67 20.65
N GLY A 200 1.31 -2.00 21.18
CA GLY A 200 2.11 -1.11 22.03
C GLY A 200 1.42 -0.62 23.31
N ASP A 201 0.37 -1.31 23.76
CA ASP A 201 -0.36 -1.00 25.01
C ASP A 201 0.35 -1.60 26.25
#